data_AF-A0A0F8G3I7-F1
#
_entry.id   AF-A0A0F8G3I7-F1
#
_cell.length_a   1.000
_cell.length_b   1.000
_cell.length_c   1.000
_cell.angle_alpha   90.00
_cell.angle_beta   90.00
_cell.angle_gamma   90.00
#
_symmetry.space_group_name_H-M   'P 1'
#
loop_
_entity.id
_entity.type
_entity.pdbx_description
1 polymer ?
#
loop_
_entity_poly.entity_id
_entity_poly.type
_entity_poly.pdbx_seq_one_letter_code
_entity_poly.pdbx_strand_id
1 'polypeptide(L)'
;MNENCYLLLELEFDPPVMDQAVIDQRIEEKAKFWSANSNHFKKGAEYRMYLEMLPEIKRIMSDPVKRKREADSACSIVYDPIDQDLKILGATGEIAEDAIENYANEKKISVNVVKKRVSTLGIKIIQKVDYQITYDKYYKSKPKNAEAFDGMKTYLKPFNKDDYYAFLNPGTLQNLDKLPFDKLKQLAQEKKKKEFYKNDTYSSAGKKVCEACELAFKDESSKTIYNDYLAWCKRRSILDNAKEIAKITDKKMSDEQGDIYIGKLTELFKDRTLAENIFISFCKIEKIEYNPDLYNPGKKEEKARKAAEEKARKAAEERERKAAEEKARKAAEEKARKAAEERKESS
;
A
#
# COMPACT_ATOMS: atom_id res chain seq x y z
N MET A 1 29.81 -32.48 -16.89
CA MET A 1 28.56 -31.71 -16.69
C MET A 1 27.77 -31.92 -17.97
N ASN A 2 26.60 -32.57 -17.93
CA ASN A 2 25.73 -32.63 -19.11
C ASN A 2 24.96 -31.31 -19.15
N GLU A 3 25.43 -30.37 -19.96
CA GLU A 3 24.74 -29.11 -20.16
C GLU A 3 23.44 -29.35 -20.95
N ASN A 4 22.38 -28.66 -20.54
CA ASN A 4 21.05 -28.83 -21.12
C ASN A 4 21.03 -28.40 -22.60
N CYS A 5 20.42 -29.20 -23.48
CA CYS A 5 20.49 -28.96 -24.92
C CYS A 5 19.84 -27.65 -25.36
N TYR A 6 18.75 -27.21 -24.72
CA TYR A 6 18.12 -25.91 -25.05
C TYR A 6 19.03 -24.74 -24.70
N LEU A 7 19.71 -24.81 -23.54
CA LEU A 7 20.63 -23.78 -23.10
C LEU A 7 21.89 -23.75 -23.96
N LEU A 8 22.47 -24.92 -24.28
CA LEU A 8 23.62 -25.06 -25.18
C LEU A 8 23.34 -24.49 -26.57
N LEU A 9 22.17 -24.80 -27.12
CA LEU A 9 21.76 -24.37 -28.44
C LEU A 9 21.19 -22.95 -28.46
N GLU A 10 21.06 -22.31 -27.29
CA GLU A 10 20.43 -21.00 -27.10
C GLU A 10 19.02 -20.93 -27.72
N LEU A 11 18.26 -22.02 -27.60
CA LEU A 11 16.89 -22.12 -28.06
C LEU A 11 15.93 -21.55 -27.02
N GLU A 12 14.82 -20.96 -27.46
CA GLU A 12 13.72 -20.60 -26.56
C GLU A 12 13.14 -21.88 -25.92
N PHE A 13 12.99 -21.86 -24.60
CA PHE A 13 12.48 -22.98 -23.80
C PHE A 13 11.13 -22.66 -23.11
N ASP A 14 10.68 -21.40 -23.14
CA ASP A 14 9.40 -20.95 -22.58
C ASP A 14 8.76 -19.81 -23.43
N PRO A 15 7.94 -20.16 -24.45
CA PRO A 15 7.58 -21.52 -24.86
C PRO A 15 8.74 -22.22 -25.59
N PRO A 16 8.81 -23.56 -25.56
CA PRO A 16 9.88 -24.28 -26.22
C PRO A 16 9.74 -24.24 -27.75
N VAL A 17 10.86 -24.07 -28.44
CA VAL A 17 10.92 -24.34 -29.88
C VAL A 17 10.63 -25.82 -30.13
N MET A 18 9.63 -26.10 -30.96
CA MET A 18 9.17 -27.47 -31.28
C MET A 18 9.38 -27.86 -32.75
N ASP A 19 9.70 -26.92 -33.62
CA ASP A 19 9.93 -27.17 -35.04
C ASP A 19 11.28 -27.86 -35.25
N GLN A 20 11.26 -29.07 -35.82
CA GLN A 20 12.46 -29.87 -36.03
C GLN A 20 13.44 -29.21 -37.00
N ALA A 21 12.96 -28.55 -38.06
CA ALA A 21 13.83 -27.91 -39.04
C ALA A 21 14.59 -26.73 -38.42
N VAL A 22 13.92 -25.93 -37.57
CA VAL A 22 14.55 -24.83 -36.83
C VAL A 22 15.62 -25.35 -35.87
N ILE A 23 15.34 -26.47 -35.20
CA ILE A 23 16.28 -27.09 -34.26
C ILE A 23 17.49 -27.66 -34.99
N ASP A 24 17.29 -28.39 -36.08
CA ASP A 24 18.37 -28.96 -36.89
C ASP A 24 19.27 -27.86 -37.44
N GLN A 25 18.67 -26.79 -37.97
CA GLN A 25 19.41 -25.60 -38.40
C GLN A 25 20.25 -25.01 -37.27
N ARG A 26 19.67 -24.83 -36.07
CA ARG A 26 20.39 -24.27 -34.92
C ARG A 26 21.55 -25.18 -34.48
N ILE A 27 21.36 -26.50 -34.51
CA ILE A 27 22.43 -27.46 -34.20
C ILE A 27 23.60 -27.29 -35.19
N GLU A 28 23.32 -27.14 -36.49
CA GLU A 28 24.38 -26.91 -37.48
C GLU A 28 25.09 -25.58 -37.29
N GLU A 29 24.36 -24.51 -37.01
CA GLU A 29 24.91 -23.18 -36.71
C GLU A 29 25.86 -23.23 -35.51
N LYS A 30 25.42 -23.86 -34.41
CA LYS A 30 26.23 -24.03 -33.20
C LYS A 30 27.43 -24.95 -33.43
N ALA A 31 27.27 -26.05 -34.15
CA ALA A 31 28.37 -26.94 -34.51
C ALA A 31 29.47 -26.21 -35.31
N LYS A 32 29.08 -25.42 -36.33
CA LYS A 32 30.01 -24.59 -37.12
C LYS A 32 30.72 -23.57 -36.23
N PHE A 33 29.97 -22.88 -35.37
CA PHE A 33 30.52 -21.91 -34.42
C PHE A 33 31.53 -22.54 -33.46
N TRP A 34 31.19 -23.66 -32.82
CA TRP A 34 32.08 -24.37 -31.89
C TRP A 34 33.33 -24.89 -32.59
N SER A 35 33.21 -25.42 -33.82
CA SER A 35 34.36 -25.88 -34.61
C SER A 35 35.31 -24.74 -34.96
N ALA A 36 34.77 -23.60 -35.42
CA ALA A 36 35.57 -22.43 -35.79
C ALA A 36 36.30 -21.82 -34.58
N ASN A 37 35.71 -21.93 -33.39
CA ASN A 37 36.24 -21.36 -32.16
C ASN A 37 36.93 -22.38 -31.25
N SER A 38 37.17 -23.60 -31.72
CA SER A 38 37.71 -24.70 -30.90
C SER A 38 39.08 -24.40 -30.29
N ASN A 39 39.85 -23.47 -30.87
CA ASN A 39 41.15 -23.02 -30.36
C ASN A 39 41.07 -21.74 -29.50
N HIS A 40 39.87 -21.27 -29.17
CA HIS A 40 39.69 -20.06 -28.35
C HIS A 40 40.36 -20.23 -26.98
N PHE A 41 41.21 -19.28 -26.58
CA PHE A 41 42.06 -19.37 -25.38
C PHE A 41 41.30 -19.76 -24.10
N LYS A 42 40.14 -19.15 -23.84
CA LYS A 42 39.31 -19.44 -22.64
C LYS A 42 38.25 -20.53 -22.84
N LYS A 43 37.58 -20.57 -23.99
CA LYS A 43 36.37 -21.37 -24.25
C LYS A 43 36.60 -22.57 -25.17
N GLY A 44 37.79 -22.74 -25.74
CA GLY A 44 38.09 -23.78 -26.71
C GLY A 44 37.91 -25.20 -26.17
N ALA A 45 38.24 -25.43 -24.89
CA ALA A 45 38.00 -26.72 -24.24
C ALA A 45 36.50 -27.06 -24.14
N GLU A 46 35.66 -26.10 -23.74
CA GLU A 46 34.21 -26.24 -23.70
C GLU A 46 33.64 -26.53 -25.10
N TYR A 47 34.06 -25.77 -26.11
CA TYR A 47 33.58 -25.98 -27.48
C TYR A 47 33.97 -27.33 -28.06
N ARG A 48 35.17 -27.85 -27.77
CA ARG A 48 35.56 -29.21 -28.17
C ARG A 48 34.68 -30.27 -27.50
N MET A 49 34.39 -30.10 -26.21
CA MET A 49 33.46 -30.97 -25.48
C MET A 49 32.05 -30.92 -26.11
N TYR A 50 31.55 -29.74 -26.50
CA TYR A 50 30.26 -29.63 -27.17
C TYR A 50 30.23 -30.33 -28.54
N LEU A 51 31.34 -30.24 -29.31
CA LEU A 51 31.49 -30.97 -30.57
C LEU A 51 31.47 -32.48 -30.37
N GLU A 52 32.15 -32.99 -29.33
CA GLU A 52 32.10 -34.41 -28.96
C GLU A 52 30.69 -34.87 -28.57
N MET A 53 29.92 -34.00 -27.90
CA MET A 53 28.53 -34.27 -27.52
C MET A 53 27.51 -34.13 -28.66
N LEU A 54 27.88 -33.61 -29.83
CA LEU A 54 26.94 -33.37 -30.95
C LEU A 54 26.06 -34.57 -31.32
N PRO A 55 26.56 -35.82 -31.41
CA PRO A 55 25.71 -36.97 -31.72
C PRO A 55 24.59 -37.17 -30.70
N GLU A 56 24.89 -36.96 -29.41
CA GLU A 56 23.92 -37.09 -28.33
C GLU A 56 22.93 -35.93 -28.32
N ILE A 57 23.40 -34.70 -28.54
CA ILE A 57 22.53 -33.51 -28.70
C ILE A 57 21.51 -33.76 -29.83
N LYS A 58 21.97 -34.22 -31.00
CA LYS A 58 21.08 -34.58 -32.12
C LYS A 58 20.09 -35.69 -31.75
N ARG A 59 20.54 -36.69 -30.99
CA ARG A 59 19.70 -37.82 -30.54
C ARG A 59 18.63 -37.40 -29.54
N ILE A 60 18.90 -36.40 -28.68
CA ILE A 60 17.93 -35.86 -27.72
C ILE A 60 16.94 -34.94 -28.43
N MET A 61 17.44 -34.03 -29.27
CA MET A 61 16.64 -32.97 -29.86
C MET A 61 15.76 -33.41 -31.04
N SER A 62 16.03 -34.58 -31.63
CA SER A 62 15.19 -35.21 -32.67
C SER A 62 14.02 -36.04 -32.12
N ASP A 63 14.05 -36.38 -30.82
CA ASP A 63 12.98 -37.11 -30.14
C ASP A 63 12.05 -36.12 -29.43
N PRO A 64 10.77 -35.98 -29.83
CA PRO A 64 9.86 -34.99 -29.24
C PRO A 64 9.66 -35.15 -27.73
N VAL A 65 9.69 -36.39 -27.22
CA VAL A 65 9.48 -36.67 -25.79
C VAL A 65 10.72 -36.27 -25.00
N LYS A 66 11.91 -36.63 -25.48
CA LYS A 66 13.17 -36.26 -24.83
C LYS A 66 13.41 -34.77 -24.88
N ARG A 67 13.18 -34.15 -26.04
CA ARG A 67 13.27 -32.70 -26.21
C ARG A 67 12.31 -31.95 -25.28
N LYS A 68 11.06 -32.39 -25.13
CA LYS A 68 10.14 -31.75 -24.18
C LYS A 68 10.68 -31.81 -22.74
N ARG A 69 11.20 -32.95 -22.29
CA ARG A 69 11.83 -33.07 -20.97
C ARG A 69 13.03 -32.16 -20.81
N GLU A 70 13.80 -31.98 -21.88
CA GLU A 70 14.95 -31.09 -21.91
C GLU A 70 14.52 -29.61 -21.78
N ALA A 71 13.44 -29.20 -22.43
CA ALA A 71 12.84 -27.88 -22.25
C ALA A 71 12.35 -27.67 -20.81
N ASP A 72 11.63 -28.65 -20.24
CA ASP A 72 11.14 -28.59 -18.86
C ASP A 72 12.32 -28.49 -17.85
N SER A 73 13.41 -29.23 -18.12
CA SER A 73 14.63 -29.13 -17.33
C SER A 73 15.32 -27.77 -17.51
N ALA A 74 15.31 -27.18 -18.70
CA ALA A 74 15.85 -25.84 -18.94
C ALA A 74 15.08 -24.78 -18.15
N CYS A 75 13.75 -24.86 -18.17
CA CYS A 75 12.87 -24.03 -17.33
C CYS A 75 13.26 -24.13 -15.85
N SER A 76 13.45 -25.35 -15.33
CA SER A 76 13.81 -25.57 -13.93
C SER A 76 15.19 -24.98 -13.60
N ILE A 77 16.19 -25.24 -14.44
CA ILE A 77 17.56 -24.72 -14.27
C ILE A 77 17.57 -23.18 -14.22
N VAL A 78 16.82 -22.53 -15.10
CA VAL A 78 16.81 -21.06 -15.20
C VAL A 78 15.90 -20.41 -14.15
N TYR A 79 14.72 -20.98 -13.92
CA TYR A 79 13.70 -20.34 -13.09
C TYR A 79 13.73 -20.77 -11.63
N ASP A 80 14.22 -21.96 -11.26
CA ASP A 80 14.21 -22.38 -9.85
C ASP A 80 14.99 -21.44 -8.92
N PRO A 81 16.21 -20.95 -9.28
CA PRO A 81 16.93 -19.99 -8.44
C PRO A 81 16.18 -18.66 -8.32
N ILE A 82 15.55 -18.21 -9.40
CA ILE A 82 14.75 -16.98 -9.44
C ILE A 82 13.54 -17.15 -8.52
N ASP A 83 12.83 -18.25 -8.65
CA ASP A 83 11.63 -18.54 -7.90
C ASP A 83 11.92 -18.69 -6.41
N GLN A 84 13.07 -19.26 -6.03
CA GLN A 84 13.52 -19.32 -4.64
C GLN A 84 13.75 -17.92 -4.06
N ASP A 85 14.49 -17.06 -4.76
CA ASP A 85 14.70 -15.68 -4.34
C ASP A 85 13.38 -14.90 -4.24
N LEU A 86 12.50 -15.05 -5.23
CA LEU A 86 11.19 -14.38 -5.25
C LEU A 86 10.26 -14.85 -4.13
N LYS A 87 10.28 -16.13 -3.76
CA LYS A 87 9.55 -16.65 -2.59
C LYS A 87 10.04 -16.02 -1.29
N ILE A 88 11.34 -15.73 -1.17
CA ILE A 88 11.91 -15.06 0.00
C ILE A 88 11.50 -13.58 0.00
N LEU A 89 11.63 -12.88 -1.14
CA LEU A 89 11.25 -11.47 -1.26
C LEU A 89 9.76 -11.24 -1.06
N GLY A 90 8.92 -12.14 -1.57
CA GLY A 90 7.47 -12.12 -1.44
C GLY A 90 6.94 -13.02 -0.32
N ALA A 91 7.70 -13.26 0.75
CA ALA A 91 7.31 -14.17 1.83
C ALA A 91 5.96 -13.81 2.51
N THR A 92 5.54 -12.54 2.41
CA THR A 92 4.25 -12.05 2.90
C THR A 92 3.10 -12.24 1.90
N GLY A 93 3.36 -12.83 0.74
CA GLY A 93 2.40 -12.99 -0.37
C GLY A 93 2.34 -11.79 -1.32
N GLU A 94 3.09 -10.72 -1.04
CA GLU A 94 3.14 -9.52 -1.87
C GLU A 94 4.59 -9.07 -2.09
N ILE A 95 4.87 -8.46 -3.24
CA ILE A 95 6.17 -7.89 -3.58
C ILE A 95 5.98 -6.53 -4.27
N ALA A 96 6.78 -5.54 -3.88
CA ALA A 96 6.73 -4.22 -4.50
C ALA A 96 7.38 -4.22 -5.89
N GLU A 97 6.82 -3.44 -6.82
CA GLU A 97 7.30 -3.37 -8.20
C GLU A 97 8.73 -2.84 -8.31
N ASP A 98 9.14 -1.93 -7.43
CA ASP A 98 10.52 -1.44 -7.33
C ASP A 98 11.49 -2.53 -6.87
N ALA A 99 11.08 -3.42 -5.95
CA ALA A 99 11.86 -4.58 -5.56
C ALA A 99 12.03 -5.57 -6.72
N ILE A 100 11.00 -5.74 -7.57
CA ILE A 100 11.09 -6.52 -8.81
C ILE A 100 12.09 -5.89 -9.80
N GLU A 101 12.00 -4.57 -10.01
CA GLU A 101 12.92 -3.83 -10.89
C GLU A 101 14.36 -3.95 -10.39
N ASN A 102 14.59 -3.79 -9.08
CA ASN A 102 15.90 -3.92 -8.46
C ASN A 102 16.45 -5.35 -8.59
N TYR A 103 15.63 -6.37 -8.33
CA TYR A 103 16.02 -7.77 -8.50
C TYR A 103 16.42 -8.08 -9.95
N ALA A 104 15.61 -7.63 -10.91
CA ALA A 104 15.87 -7.79 -12.34
C ALA A 104 17.21 -7.14 -12.75
N ASN A 105 17.47 -5.92 -12.28
CA ASN A 105 18.71 -5.20 -12.55
C ASN A 105 19.93 -5.89 -11.93
N GLU A 106 19.85 -6.28 -10.66
CA GLU A 106 20.95 -6.92 -9.91
C GLU A 106 21.33 -8.27 -10.53
N LYS A 107 20.33 -9.09 -10.85
CA LYS A 107 20.54 -10.41 -11.45
C LYS A 107 20.72 -10.37 -12.97
N LYS A 108 20.60 -9.18 -13.59
CA LYS A 108 20.66 -8.97 -15.04
C LYS A 108 19.65 -9.82 -15.82
N ILE A 109 18.44 -9.92 -15.28
CA ILE A 109 17.30 -10.63 -15.88
C ILE A 109 16.30 -9.59 -16.38
N SER A 110 15.58 -9.90 -17.46
CA SER A 110 14.50 -9.02 -17.94
C SER A 110 13.40 -8.87 -16.89
N VAL A 111 12.99 -7.62 -16.61
CA VAL A 111 11.88 -7.30 -15.69
C VAL A 111 10.61 -8.07 -16.05
N ASN A 112 10.33 -8.26 -17.35
CA ASN A 112 9.15 -8.99 -17.81
C ASN A 112 9.21 -10.47 -17.42
N VAL A 113 10.40 -11.09 -17.47
CA VAL A 113 10.59 -12.49 -17.03
C VAL A 113 10.33 -12.59 -15.53
N VAL A 114 10.89 -11.68 -14.73
CA VAL A 114 10.67 -11.66 -13.27
C VAL A 114 9.18 -11.47 -12.95
N LYS A 115 8.50 -10.52 -13.60
CA LYS A 115 7.04 -10.31 -13.43
C LYS A 115 6.21 -11.55 -13.77
N LYS A 116 6.57 -12.27 -14.84
CA LYS A 116 5.92 -13.55 -15.22
C LYS A 116 6.14 -14.61 -14.14
N ARG A 117 7.36 -14.71 -13.58
CA ARG A 117 7.67 -15.66 -12.49
C ARG A 117 6.90 -15.32 -11.21
N VAL A 118 6.88 -14.05 -10.78
CA VAL A 118 6.09 -13.58 -9.64
C VAL A 118 4.61 -13.97 -9.79
N SER A 119 4.04 -13.76 -10.98
CA SER A 119 2.65 -14.13 -11.29
C SER A 119 2.43 -15.64 -11.24
N THR A 120 3.39 -16.43 -11.75
CA THR A 120 3.35 -17.91 -11.73
C THR A 120 3.38 -18.47 -10.30
N LEU A 121 4.08 -17.78 -9.40
CA LEU A 121 4.15 -18.12 -7.98
C LEU A 121 2.91 -17.69 -7.17
N GLY A 122 1.97 -16.97 -7.79
CA GLY A 122 0.79 -16.43 -7.11
C GLY A 122 1.10 -15.28 -6.15
N ILE A 123 2.26 -14.64 -6.27
CA ILE A 123 2.66 -13.49 -5.45
C ILE A 123 2.06 -12.23 -6.07
N LYS A 124 1.43 -11.38 -5.25
CA LYS A 124 0.80 -10.14 -5.73
C LYS A 124 1.83 -9.03 -5.91
N ILE A 125 1.79 -8.36 -7.05
CA ILE A 125 2.63 -7.19 -7.32
C ILE A 125 1.96 -5.93 -6.78
N ILE A 126 2.63 -5.26 -5.85
CA ILE A 126 2.25 -3.92 -5.38
C ILE A 126 2.86 -2.93 -6.34
N GLN A 127 2.01 -2.21 -7.08
CA GLN A 127 2.49 -1.21 -8.04
C GLN A 127 3.26 -0.10 -7.35
N LYS A 128 4.26 0.41 -8.07
CA LYS A 128 5.01 1.57 -7.63
C LYS A 128 4.07 2.77 -7.51
N VAL A 129 4.08 3.40 -6.34
CA VAL A 129 3.38 4.68 -6.15
C VAL A 129 4.19 5.76 -6.83
N ASP A 130 3.66 6.32 -7.91
CA ASP A 130 4.20 7.57 -8.47
C ASP A 130 3.79 8.73 -7.55
N TYR A 131 4.76 9.23 -6.79
CA TYR A 131 4.55 10.30 -5.82
C TYR A 131 4.05 11.59 -6.49
N GLN A 132 4.51 11.90 -7.71
CA GLN A 132 4.11 13.12 -8.41
C GLN A 132 2.67 13.01 -8.91
N ILE A 133 2.30 11.89 -9.54
CA ILE A 133 0.92 11.65 -9.99
C ILE A 133 -0.04 11.64 -8.80
N THR A 134 0.35 11.00 -7.69
CA THR A 134 -0.46 10.95 -6.47
C THR A 134 -0.63 12.34 -5.86
N TYR A 135 0.46 13.10 -5.73
CA TYR A 135 0.41 14.49 -5.25
C TYR A 135 -0.47 15.37 -6.13
N ASP A 136 -0.30 15.29 -7.46
CA ASP A 136 -1.08 16.10 -8.38
C ASP A 136 -2.56 15.76 -8.26
N LYS A 137 -2.93 14.47 -8.33
CA LYS A 137 -4.31 14.02 -8.22
C LYS A 137 -4.98 14.43 -6.91
N TYR A 138 -4.32 14.19 -5.78
CA TYR A 138 -4.98 14.28 -4.46
C TYR A 138 -4.74 15.61 -3.73
N TYR A 139 -3.75 16.42 -4.09
CA TYR A 139 -3.50 17.70 -3.43
C TYR A 139 -3.58 18.89 -4.39
N LYS A 140 -2.87 18.85 -5.52
CA LYS A 140 -2.75 19.99 -6.43
C LYS A 140 -3.99 20.22 -7.29
N SER A 141 -4.50 19.15 -7.91
CA SER A 141 -5.60 19.21 -8.87
C SER A 141 -6.92 19.47 -8.16
N LYS A 142 -7.47 20.64 -8.48
CA LYS A 142 -8.84 21.01 -8.14
C LYS A 142 -9.82 20.25 -9.05
N PRO A 143 -11.00 19.83 -8.55
CA PRO A 143 -12.03 19.23 -9.40
C PRO A 143 -12.43 20.15 -10.56
N LYS A 144 -12.75 19.55 -11.72
CA LYS A 144 -13.15 20.30 -12.91
C LYS A 144 -14.41 21.13 -12.61
N ASN A 145 -14.45 22.37 -13.10
CA ASN A 145 -15.57 23.31 -12.94
C ASN A 145 -15.86 23.75 -11.49
N ALA A 146 -14.96 23.46 -10.54
CA ALA A 146 -15.12 23.85 -9.14
C ALA A 146 -14.66 25.29 -8.86
N GLU A 147 -14.19 26.03 -9.86
CA GLU A 147 -13.85 27.48 -9.81
C GLU A 147 -15.05 28.31 -9.36
N ALA A 148 -16.27 27.88 -9.70
CA ALA A 148 -17.52 28.51 -9.25
C ALA A 148 -17.65 28.59 -7.71
N PHE A 149 -16.91 27.76 -6.96
CA PHE A 149 -16.98 27.69 -5.51
C PHE A 149 -15.84 28.41 -4.77
N ASP A 150 -14.89 29.05 -5.45
CA ASP A 150 -13.76 29.71 -4.79
C ASP A 150 -14.19 30.85 -3.84
N GLY A 151 -15.26 31.56 -4.20
CA GLY A 151 -15.86 32.60 -3.36
C GLY A 151 -16.71 32.07 -2.20
N MET A 152 -16.96 30.76 -2.11
CA MET A 152 -17.93 30.18 -1.18
C MET A 152 -17.64 30.58 0.28
N LYS A 153 -16.40 30.40 0.75
CA LYS A 153 -16.04 30.74 2.14
C LYS A 153 -16.27 32.22 2.45
N THR A 154 -16.01 33.11 1.51
CA THR A 154 -16.25 34.55 1.66
C THR A 154 -17.74 34.84 1.80
N TYR A 155 -18.59 34.17 1.01
CA TYR A 155 -20.04 34.34 1.09
C TYR A 155 -20.65 33.76 2.37
N LEU A 156 -20.07 32.68 2.90
CA LEU A 156 -20.57 32.01 4.10
C LEU A 156 -20.08 32.62 5.42
N LYS A 157 -18.97 33.38 5.39
CA LYS A 157 -18.37 34.01 6.58
C LYS A 157 -19.35 34.81 7.45
N PRO A 158 -20.25 35.66 6.91
CA PRO A 158 -21.22 36.40 7.73
C PRO A 158 -22.21 35.53 8.51
N PHE A 159 -22.36 34.26 8.10
CA PHE A 159 -23.28 33.29 8.69
C PHE A 159 -22.57 32.30 9.62
N ASN A 160 -21.24 32.40 9.74
CA ASN A 160 -20.40 31.46 10.48
C ASN A 160 -20.63 30.00 10.06
N LYS A 161 -20.62 29.76 8.74
CA LYS A 161 -20.81 28.45 8.11
C LYS A 161 -19.62 28.09 7.23
N ASP A 162 -19.32 26.80 7.17
CA ASP A 162 -18.17 26.29 6.40
C ASP A 162 -18.54 25.85 4.98
N ASP A 163 -19.78 25.40 4.78
CA ASP A 163 -20.28 24.90 3.50
C ASP A 163 -21.81 25.15 3.34
N TYR A 164 -22.33 24.90 2.14
CA TYR A 164 -23.74 25.09 1.80
C TYR A 164 -24.65 24.12 2.55
N TYR A 165 -24.18 22.91 2.87
CA TYR A 165 -24.96 21.98 3.69
C TYR A 165 -25.15 22.55 5.10
N ALA A 166 -24.10 23.07 5.73
CA ALA A 166 -24.15 23.70 7.04
C ALA A 166 -25.00 24.99 7.05
N PHE A 167 -25.01 25.72 5.93
CA PHE A 167 -25.86 26.90 5.74
C PHE A 167 -27.34 26.56 5.58
N LEU A 168 -27.65 25.53 4.78
CA LEU A 168 -29.03 25.07 4.58
C LEU A 168 -29.60 24.30 5.78
N ASN A 169 -28.75 23.75 6.64
CA ASN A 169 -29.19 22.98 7.79
C ASN A 169 -29.93 23.88 8.80
N PRO A 170 -31.21 23.60 9.12
CA PRO A 170 -31.94 24.29 10.18
C PRO A 170 -31.50 23.88 11.60
N GLY A 171 -30.49 22.99 11.73
CA GLY A 171 -29.95 22.51 13.00
C GLY A 171 -30.51 21.18 13.46
N THR A 172 -31.51 20.62 12.76
CA THR A 172 -32.21 19.39 13.13
C THR A 172 -32.01 18.24 12.14
N LEU A 173 -31.49 18.52 10.95
CA LEU A 173 -31.37 17.53 9.88
C LEU A 173 -29.96 16.93 9.85
N GLN A 174 -29.91 15.59 9.91
CA GLN A 174 -28.68 14.83 9.72
C GLN A 174 -28.52 14.40 8.26
N ASN A 175 -27.27 14.23 7.81
CA ASN A 175 -26.91 13.73 6.48
C ASN A 175 -27.49 14.56 5.30
N LEU A 176 -27.41 15.89 5.39
CA LEU A 176 -27.89 16.79 4.33
C LEU A 176 -27.25 16.51 2.97
N ASP A 177 -25.99 16.09 2.97
CA ASP A 177 -25.22 15.67 1.81
C ASP A 177 -25.84 14.48 1.04
N LYS A 178 -26.62 13.65 1.74
CA LYS A 178 -27.33 12.50 1.15
C LYS A 178 -28.69 12.87 0.56
N LEU A 179 -29.18 14.09 0.79
CA LEU A 179 -30.45 14.51 0.20
C LEU A 179 -30.34 14.69 -1.32
N PRO A 180 -31.36 14.32 -2.09
CA PRO A 180 -31.46 14.64 -3.51
C PRO A 180 -31.30 16.14 -3.81
N PHE A 181 -30.77 16.48 -4.99
CA PHE A 181 -30.47 17.87 -5.38
C PHE A 181 -31.72 18.76 -5.39
N ASP A 182 -32.88 18.23 -5.79
CA ASP A 182 -34.15 18.93 -5.85
C ASP A 182 -34.62 19.36 -4.45
N LYS A 183 -34.47 18.50 -3.44
CA LYS A 183 -34.77 18.85 -2.04
C LYS A 183 -33.84 19.93 -1.51
N LEU A 184 -32.54 19.84 -1.80
CA LEU A 184 -31.55 20.84 -1.38
C LEU A 184 -31.82 22.21 -2.02
N LYS A 185 -32.21 22.21 -3.30
CA LYS A 185 -32.64 23.41 -4.02
C LYS A 185 -33.90 24.02 -3.42
N GLN A 186 -34.90 23.20 -3.06
CA GLN A 186 -36.10 23.67 -2.38
C GLN A 186 -35.77 24.30 -1.02
N LEU A 187 -34.90 23.68 -0.22
CA LEU A 187 -34.45 24.25 1.05
C LEU A 187 -33.80 25.62 0.87
N ALA A 188 -32.96 25.80 -0.16
CA ALA A 188 -32.35 27.08 -0.47
C ALA A 188 -33.40 28.15 -0.81
N GLN A 189 -34.39 27.81 -1.63
CA GLN A 189 -35.48 28.70 -2.04
C GLN A 189 -36.39 29.08 -0.87
N GLU A 190 -36.71 28.13 -0.01
CA GLU A 190 -37.49 28.39 1.20
C GLU A 190 -36.74 29.28 2.17
N LYS A 191 -35.45 28.99 2.43
CA LYS A 191 -34.59 29.79 3.31
C LYS A 191 -34.47 31.23 2.80
N LYS A 192 -34.31 31.41 1.48
CA LYS A 192 -34.31 32.72 0.82
C LYS A 192 -35.58 33.53 1.12
N LYS A 193 -36.75 32.90 1.01
CA LYS A 193 -38.05 33.55 1.22
C LYS A 193 -38.37 33.80 2.70
N LYS A 194 -38.03 32.85 3.58
CA LYS A 194 -38.41 32.88 5.01
C LYS A 194 -37.44 33.71 5.86
N GLU A 195 -36.14 33.55 5.65
CA GLU A 195 -35.11 34.15 6.51
C GLU A 195 -34.52 35.44 5.94
N PHE A 196 -34.48 35.56 4.61
CA PHE A 196 -33.80 36.66 3.92
C PHE A 196 -34.77 37.49 3.08
N TYR A 197 -35.92 37.89 3.62
CA TYR A 197 -36.92 38.69 2.89
C TYR A 197 -36.66 40.21 2.93
N LYS A 198 -35.91 40.71 3.91
CA LYS A 198 -35.72 42.15 4.14
C LYS A 198 -34.79 42.81 3.10
N ASN A 199 -34.84 44.13 3.06
CA ASN A 199 -33.97 44.98 2.24
C ASN A 199 -32.81 45.54 3.09
N ASP A 200 -32.10 44.66 3.79
CA ASP A 200 -30.90 45.00 4.54
C ASP A 200 -29.67 44.25 3.98
N THR A 201 -28.48 44.65 4.43
CA THR A 201 -27.21 44.06 3.98
C THR A 201 -27.12 42.57 4.31
N TYR A 202 -27.64 42.16 5.47
CA TYR A 202 -27.61 40.76 5.92
C TYR A 202 -28.46 39.85 5.04
N SER A 203 -29.70 40.26 4.76
CA SER A 203 -30.63 39.56 3.86
C SER A 203 -30.12 39.57 2.43
N SER A 204 -29.50 40.67 1.99
CA SER A 204 -28.87 40.73 0.67
C SER A 204 -27.72 39.73 0.52
N ALA A 205 -26.89 39.57 1.56
CA ALA A 205 -25.86 38.53 1.59
C ALA A 205 -26.47 37.12 1.61
N GLY A 206 -27.52 36.90 2.41
CA GLY A 206 -28.18 35.60 2.53
C GLY A 206 -28.85 35.15 1.23
N LYS A 207 -29.52 36.09 0.53
CA LYS A 207 -30.09 35.85 -0.80
C LYS A 207 -29.03 35.35 -1.79
N LYS A 208 -27.82 35.95 -1.79
CA LYS A 208 -26.71 35.53 -2.66
C LYS A 208 -26.22 34.12 -2.32
N VAL A 209 -26.12 33.76 -1.04
CA VAL A 209 -25.75 32.39 -0.64
C VAL A 209 -26.82 31.40 -1.08
N CYS A 210 -28.11 31.73 -0.91
CA CYS A 210 -29.21 30.89 -1.39
C CYS A 210 -29.14 30.69 -2.92
N GLU A 211 -28.90 31.75 -3.69
CA GLU A 211 -28.71 31.66 -5.14
C GLU A 211 -27.53 30.76 -5.53
N ALA A 212 -26.40 30.88 -4.82
CA ALA A 212 -25.26 30.00 -5.02
C ALA A 212 -25.56 28.53 -4.66
N CYS A 213 -26.37 28.28 -3.62
CA CYS A 213 -26.87 26.94 -3.29
C CYS A 213 -27.77 26.39 -4.40
N GLU A 214 -28.69 27.20 -4.94
CA GLU A 214 -29.57 26.79 -6.04
C GLU A 214 -28.78 26.41 -7.31
N LEU A 215 -27.64 27.07 -7.56
CA LEU A 215 -26.72 26.70 -8.64
C LEU A 215 -25.95 25.41 -8.32
N ALA A 216 -25.42 25.28 -7.11
CA ALA A 216 -24.71 24.08 -6.66
C ALA A 216 -25.60 22.82 -6.69
N PHE A 217 -26.90 22.98 -6.47
CA PHE A 217 -27.89 21.90 -6.44
C PHE A 217 -28.88 21.98 -7.61
N LYS A 218 -28.45 22.52 -8.76
CA LYS A 218 -29.29 22.62 -9.96
C LYS A 218 -29.71 21.25 -10.49
N ASP A 219 -28.77 20.32 -10.53
CA ASP A 219 -28.88 18.95 -11.03
C ASP A 219 -27.85 18.05 -10.35
N GLU A 220 -27.91 16.74 -10.60
CA GLU A 220 -27.02 15.75 -9.98
C GLU A 220 -25.54 15.97 -10.34
N SER A 221 -25.27 16.47 -11.55
CA SER A 221 -23.90 16.79 -12.00
C SER A 221 -23.31 17.94 -11.19
N SER A 222 -24.08 19.03 -11.03
CA SER A 222 -23.69 20.20 -10.25
C SER A 222 -23.46 19.84 -8.77
N LYS A 223 -24.36 19.01 -8.20
CA LYS A 223 -24.20 18.49 -6.83
C LYS A 223 -22.94 17.65 -6.69
N THR A 224 -22.64 16.80 -7.68
CA THR A 224 -21.43 15.97 -7.67
C THR A 224 -20.16 16.83 -7.69
N ILE A 225 -20.09 17.84 -8.57
CA ILE A 225 -18.95 18.77 -8.62
C ILE A 225 -18.78 19.49 -7.27
N TYR A 226 -19.88 19.90 -6.64
CA TYR A 226 -19.84 20.52 -5.31
C TYR A 226 -19.31 19.57 -4.23
N ASN A 227 -19.77 18.32 -4.20
CA ASN A 227 -19.29 17.32 -3.25
C ASN A 227 -17.80 17.02 -3.45
N ASP A 228 -17.35 16.88 -4.70
CA ASP A 228 -15.95 16.68 -5.04
C ASP A 228 -15.09 17.88 -4.61
N TYR A 229 -15.61 19.11 -4.76
CA TYR A 229 -14.98 20.33 -4.27
C TYR A 229 -14.83 20.31 -2.75
N LEU A 230 -15.87 19.96 -2.00
CA LEU A 230 -15.77 19.86 -0.53
C LEU A 230 -14.78 18.79 -0.09
N ALA A 231 -14.79 17.62 -0.75
CA ALA A 231 -13.82 16.56 -0.49
C ALA A 231 -12.38 17.03 -0.77
N TRP A 232 -12.18 17.80 -1.86
CA TRP A 232 -10.90 18.45 -2.16
C TRP A 232 -10.49 19.49 -1.10
N CYS A 233 -11.41 20.35 -0.64
CA CYS A 233 -11.12 21.31 0.42
C CYS A 233 -10.71 20.62 1.73
N LYS A 234 -11.43 19.56 2.12
CA LYS A 234 -11.14 18.79 3.34
C LYS A 234 -9.77 18.12 3.27
N ARG A 235 -9.48 17.37 2.21
CA ARG A 235 -8.16 16.71 2.04
C ARG A 235 -7.02 17.73 2.00
N ARG A 236 -7.22 18.83 1.27
CA ARG A 236 -6.21 19.90 1.16
C ARG A 236 -5.95 20.55 2.51
N SER A 237 -6.99 20.84 3.29
CA SER A 237 -6.84 21.41 4.63
C SER A 237 -6.07 20.50 5.59
N ILE A 238 -6.25 19.17 5.49
CA ILE A 238 -5.49 18.19 6.29
C ILE A 238 -4.01 18.25 5.93
N LEU A 239 -3.69 18.25 4.64
CA LEU A 239 -2.32 18.27 4.12
C LEU A 239 -1.63 19.63 4.34
N ASP A 240 -2.34 20.74 4.16
CA ASP A 240 -1.85 22.09 4.46
C ASP A 240 -1.49 22.22 5.95
N ASN A 241 -2.33 21.69 6.84
CA ASN A 241 -2.00 21.67 8.27
C ASN A 241 -0.76 20.82 8.57
N ALA A 242 -0.61 19.66 7.92
CA ALA A 242 0.59 18.84 8.05
C ALA A 242 1.86 19.60 7.60
N LYS A 243 1.76 20.34 6.50
CA LYS A 243 2.84 21.21 6.00
C LYS A 243 3.15 22.36 6.95
N GLU A 244 2.15 22.95 7.60
CA GLU A 244 2.34 23.98 8.63
C GLU A 244 3.06 23.43 9.86
N ILE A 245 2.64 22.29 10.38
CA ILE A 245 3.33 21.63 11.50
C ILE A 245 4.77 21.28 11.11
N ALA A 246 4.98 20.73 9.92
CA ALA A 246 6.32 20.42 9.42
C ALA A 246 7.21 21.67 9.37
N LYS A 247 6.69 22.85 9.02
CA LYS A 247 7.49 24.09 9.04
C LYS A 247 7.97 24.45 10.45
N ILE A 248 7.19 24.14 11.48
CA ILE A 248 7.55 24.40 12.89
C ILE A 248 8.63 23.42 13.36
N THR A 249 8.63 22.19 12.83
CA THR A 249 9.54 21.10 13.19
C THR A 249 10.73 20.96 12.23
N ASP A 250 11.16 22.05 11.59
CA ASP A 250 12.29 22.06 10.64
C ASP A 250 12.13 21.02 9.50
N LYS A 251 10.91 20.95 8.96
CA LYS A 251 10.46 20.01 7.92
C LYS A 251 10.55 18.54 8.30
N LYS A 252 10.53 18.20 9.59
CA LYS A 252 10.54 16.81 10.06
C LYS A 252 9.18 16.40 10.58
N MET A 253 8.78 15.17 10.31
CA MET A 253 7.53 14.62 10.81
C MET A 253 7.78 13.26 11.46
N SER A 254 7.35 13.09 12.71
CA SER A 254 7.41 11.79 13.39
C SER A 254 6.33 10.83 12.88
N ASP A 255 6.46 9.55 13.21
CA ASP A 255 5.46 8.53 12.87
C ASP A 255 4.12 8.82 13.53
N GLU A 256 4.10 9.23 14.80
CA GLU A 256 2.86 9.57 15.52
C GLU A 256 2.15 10.78 14.89
N GLN A 257 2.92 11.78 14.46
CA GLN A 257 2.37 12.94 13.74
C GLN A 257 1.81 12.51 12.38
N GLY A 258 2.56 11.70 11.63
CA GLY A 258 2.11 11.14 10.36
C GLY A 258 0.83 10.34 10.50
N ASP A 259 0.74 9.47 11.52
CA ASP A 259 -0.42 8.64 11.80
C ASP A 259 -1.70 9.43 12.06
N ILE A 260 -1.60 10.60 12.70
CA ILE A 260 -2.74 11.51 12.89
C ILE A 260 -3.28 11.97 11.54
N TYR A 261 -2.41 12.41 10.63
CA TYR A 261 -2.82 12.90 9.31
C TYR A 261 -3.34 11.77 8.43
N ILE A 262 -2.65 10.63 8.42
CA ILE A 262 -3.09 9.45 7.69
C ILE A 262 -4.43 8.97 8.24
N GLY A 263 -4.67 9.02 9.57
CA GLY A 263 -5.95 8.70 10.19
C GLY A 263 -7.08 9.59 9.68
N LYS A 264 -6.88 10.91 9.67
CA LYS A 264 -7.85 11.88 9.11
C LYS A 264 -8.13 11.63 7.62
N LEU A 265 -7.11 11.31 6.83
CA LEU A 265 -7.27 10.95 5.42
C LEU A 265 -7.99 9.60 5.26
N THR A 266 -7.73 8.63 6.14
CA THR A 266 -8.40 7.33 6.15
C THR A 266 -9.90 7.50 6.42
N GLU A 267 -10.27 8.38 7.35
CA GLU A 267 -11.68 8.69 7.59
C GLU A 267 -12.37 9.29 6.36
N LEU A 268 -11.65 10.08 5.55
CA LEU A 268 -12.17 10.69 4.34
C LEU A 268 -12.30 9.69 3.18
N PHE A 269 -11.26 8.88 2.92
CA PHE A 269 -11.21 7.96 1.79
C PHE A 269 -11.79 6.58 2.08
N LYS A 270 -11.95 6.23 3.35
CA LYS A 270 -12.27 4.86 3.81
C LYS A 270 -11.28 3.81 3.34
N ASP A 271 -10.05 4.23 3.05
CA ASP A 271 -8.96 3.40 2.56
C ASP A 271 -7.66 3.87 3.22
N ARG A 272 -7.11 3.03 4.09
CA ARG A 272 -5.90 3.32 4.86
C ARG A 272 -4.66 3.31 3.96
N THR A 273 -4.55 2.34 3.05
CA THR A 273 -3.42 2.22 2.13
C THR A 273 -3.35 3.41 1.18
N LEU A 274 -4.50 3.83 0.65
CA LEU A 274 -4.57 5.03 -0.17
C LEU A 274 -4.20 6.29 0.64
N ALA A 275 -4.69 6.41 1.87
CA ALA A 275 -4.35 7.53 2.74
C ALA A 275 -2.84 7.61 3.05
N GLU A 276 -2.20 6.47 3.32
CA GLU A 276 -0.75 6.36 3.52
C GLU A 276 0.00 6.82 2.28
N ASN A 277 -0.36 6.27 1.11
CA ASN A 277 0.27 6.64 -0.16
C ASN A 277 0.13 8.12 -0.47
N ILE A 278 -1.05 8.72 -0.24
CA ILE A 278 -1.28 10.16 -0.43
C ILE A 278 -0.38 10.98 0.49
N PHE A 279 -0.31 10.63 1.77
CA PHE A 279 0.47 11.38 2.73
C PHE A 279 1.98 11.26 2.48
N ILE A 280 2.48 10.06 2.19
CA ILE A 280 3.88 9.82 1.84
C ILE A 280 4.24 10.60 0.58
N SER A 281 3.42 10.53 -0.46
CA SER A 281 3.61 11.30 -1.70
C SER A 281 3.69 12.79 -1.41
N PHE A 282 2.79 13.30 -0.56
CA PHE A 282 2.78 14.69 -0.13
C PHE A 282 4.09 15.09 0.57
N CYS A 283 4.54 14.32 1.56
CA CYS A 283 5.79 14.60 2.27
C CYS A 283 7.00 14.56 1.32
N LYS A 284 7.07 13.57 0.42
CA LYS A 284 8.18 13.46 -0.56
C LYS A 284 8.25 14.68 -1.48
N ILE A 285 7.12 15.12 -2.05
CA ILE A 285 7.07 16.28 -2.96
C ILE A 285 7.31 17.61 -2.22
N GLU A 286 6.74 17.77 -1.02
CA GLU A 286 6.93 18.97 -0.19
C GLU A 286 8.29 19.01 0.54
N LYS A 287 9.12 17.98 0.36
CA LYS A 287 10.44 17.82 1.00
C LYS A 287 10.34 17.87 2.53
N ILE A 288 9.31 17.22 3.06
CA ILE A 288 9.14 16.94 4.48
C ILE A 288 9.84 15.60 4.75
N GLU A 289 10.81 15.60 5.66
CA GLU A 289 11.50 14.41 6.13
C GLU A 289 10.51 13.57 6.95
N TYR A 290 9.92 12.60 6.25
CA TYR A 290 9.04 11.59 6.78
C TYR A 290 9.49 10.25 6.22
N ASN A 291 10.03 9.39 7.08
CA ASN A 291 10.44 8.04 6.74
C ASN A 291 9.55 7.06 7.50
N PRO A 292 8.49 6.54 6.85
CA PRO A 292 7.59 5.57 7.47
C PRO A 292 8.21 4.17 7.61
N ASP A 293 9.54 4.03 7.69
CA ASP A 293 10.30 2.76 7.69
C ASP A 293 10.07 1.89 8.95
N LEU A 294 8.96 2.10 9.65
CA LEU A 294 8.39 1.20 10.66
C LEU A 294 7.03 0.60 10.27
N TYR A 295 6.47 0.91 9.09
CA TYR A 295 5.22 0.32 8.61
C TYR A 295 5.45 -0.95 7.78
N ASN A 296 5.96 -1.98 8.46
CA ASN A 296 5.71 -3.37 8.08
C ASN A 296 4.51 -3.82 8.92
N PRO A 297 3.37 -4.28 8.34
CA PRO A 297 2.24 -4.81 9.11
C PRO A 297 2.68 -5.81 10.19
N GLY A 298 3.70 -6.62 9.90
CA GLY A 298 4.29 -7.57 10.85
C GLY A 298 5.00 -6.94 12.06
N LYS A 299 5.55 -5.72 11.96
CA LYS A 299 6.19 -5.02 13.11
C LYS A 299 5.18 -4.34 14.03
N LYS A 300 4.02 -3.91 13.52
CA LYS A 300 2.92 -3.40 14.37
C LYS A 300 2.33 -4.55 15.20
N GLU A 301 2.15 -5.72 14.57
CA GLU A 301 1.78 -6.95 15.27
C GLU A 301 2.89 -7.39 16.24
N GLU A 302 4.17 -7.27 15.88
CA GLU A 302 5.28 -7.59 16.79
C GLU A 302 5.35 -6.61 17.98
N LYS A 303 5.16 -5.31 17.77
CA LYS A 303 5.14 -4.29 18.83
C LYS A 303 3.90 -4.45 19.72
N ALA A 304 2.75 -4.75 19.14
CA ALA A 304 1.53 -5.07 19.89
C ALA A 304 1.67 -6.39 20.67
N ARG A 305 2.32 -7.41 20.08
CA ARG A 305 2.63 -8.69 20.74
C ARG A 305 3.61 -8.48 21.88
N LYS A 306 4.71 -7.74 21.68
CA LYS A 306 5.69 -7.40 22.73
C LYS A 306 5.04 -6.60 23.86
N ALA A 307 4.18 -5.63 23.53
CA ALA A 307 3.44 -4.85 24.53
C ALA A 307 2.41 -5.70 25.30
N ALA A 308 1.71 -6.61 24.61
CA ALA A 308 0.78 -7.55 25.24
C ALA A 308 1.50 -8.57 26.12
N GLU A 309 2.64 -9.09 25.68
CA GLU A 309 3.50 -10.02 26.41
C GLU A 309 4.07 -9.37 27.68
N GLU A 310 4.56 -8.13 27.59
CA GLU A 310 5.03 -7.40 28.76
C GLU A 310 3.90 -7.08 29.75
N LYS A 311 2.72 -6.72 29.25
CA LYS A 311 1.53 -6.50 30.09
C LYS A 311 1.09 -7.79 30.79
N ALA A 312 1.12 -8.92 30.08
CA ALA A 312 0.80 -10.23 30.65
C ALA A 312 1.84 -10.65 31.71
N ARG A 313 3.14 -10.42 31.47
CA ARG A 313 4.21 -10.69 32.44
C ARG A 313 4.02 -9.89 33.73
N LYS A 314 3.81 -8.57 33.63
CA LYS A 314 3.57 -7.71 34.82
C LYS A 314 2.33 -8.14 35.59
N ALA A 315 1.26 -8.53 34.89
CA ALA A 315 0.05 -9.02 35.53
C ALA A 315 0.24 -10.39 36.23
N ALA A 316 1.09 -11.27 35.69
CA ALA A 316 1.43 -12.55 36.30
C ALA A 316 2.28 -12.35 37.56
N GLU A 317 3.32 -11.52 37.49
CA GLU A 317 4.18 -11.17 38.64
C GLU A 317 3.36 -10.56 39.80
N GLU A 318 2.39 -9.69 39.50
CA GLU A 318 1.53 -9.11 40.53
C GLU A 318 0.59 -10.15 41.18
N ARG A 319 0.08 -11.11 40.40
CA ARG A 319 -0.76 -12.21 40.92
C ARG A 319 0.04 -13.13 41.83
N GLU A 320 1.27 -13.48 41.44
CA GLU A 320 2.15 -14.32 42.26
C GLU A 320 2.52 -13.62 43.57
N ARG A 321 2.83 -12.32 43.54
CA ARG A 321 3.09 -11.53 44.75
C ARG A 321 1.90 -11.54 45.71
N LYS A 322 0.68 -11.28 45.21
CA LYS A 322 -0.54 -11.29 46.03
C LYS A 322 -0.83 -12.68 46.61
N ALA A 323 -0.63 -13.74 45.84
CA ALA A 323 -0.80 -15.11 46.32
C ALA A 323 0.22 -15.48 47.41
N ALA A 324 1.47 -15.03 47.27
CA ALA A 324 2.52 -15.23 48.29
C ALA A 324 2.21 -14.47 49.59
N GLU A 325 1.77 -13.21 49.49
CA GLU A 325 1.34 -12.39 50.64
C GLU A 325 0.15 -13.04 51.37
N GLU A 326 -0.85 -13.52 50.63
CA GLU A 326 -2.02 -14.18 51.23
C GLU A 326 -1.64 -15.49 51.94
N LYS A 327 -0.77 -16.29 51.33
CA LYS A 327 -0.26 -17.53 51.93
C LYS A 327 0.55 -17.26 53.18
N ALA A 328 1.38 -16.22 53.18
CA ALA A 328 2.15 -15.80 54.35
C ALA A 328 1.23 -15.32 55.49
N ARG A 329 0.19 -14.55 55.17
CA ARG A 329 -0.81 -14.11 56.16
C ARG A 329 -1.54 -15.30 56.80
N LYS A 330 -2.05 -16.23 55.98
CA LYS A 330 -2.73 -17.45 56.47
C LYS A 330 -1.81 -18.31 57.35
N ALA A 331 -0.55 -18.48 56.97
CA ALA A 331 0.42 -19.20 57.78
C ALA A 331 0.75 -18.51 59.10
N ALA A 332 0.80 -17.17 59.11
CA ALA A 332 1.00 -16.38 60.34
C ALA A 332 -0.22 -16.47 61.26
N GLU A 333 -1.43 -16.38 60.73
CA GLU A 333 -2.69 -16.55 61.47
C GLU A 333 -2.80 -17.96 62.08
N GLU A 334 -2.45 -19.01 61.32
CA GLU A 334 -2.47 -20.39 61.82
C GLU A 334 -1.44 -20.61 62.94
N LYS A 335 -0.21 -20.09 62.77
CA LYS A 335 0.82 -20.13 63.82
C LYS A 335 0.37 -19.39 65.09
N ALA A 336 -0.25 -18.23 64.94
CA ALA A 336 -0.76 -17.46 66.07
C ALA A 336 -1.89 -18.21 66.80
N ARG A 337 -2.78 -18.90 66.07
CA ARG A 337 -3.84 -19.73 66.66
C ARG A 337 -3.27 -20.91 67.45
N LYS A 338 -2.34 -21.68 66.87
CA LYS A 338 -1.69 -22.81 67.54
C LYS A 338 -0.95 -22.38 68.81
N ALA A 339 -0.19 -21.27 68.75
CA ALA A 339 0.50 -20.73 69.92
C ALA A 339 -0.46 -20.25 71.02
N ALA A 340 -1.67 -19.79 70.66
CA ALA A 340 -2.68 -19.40 71.63
C ALA A 340 -3.38 -20.61 72.28
N GLU A 341 -3.54 -21.72 71.55
CA GLU A 341 -4.07 -22.99 72.06
C GLU A 341 -3.07 -23.64 73.04
N GLU A 342 -1.78 -23.74 72.67
CA GLU A 342 -0.73 -24.31 73.54
C GLU A 342 -0.56 -23.52 74.86
N ARG A 343 -0.74 -22.19 74.83
CA ARG A 343 -0.73 -21.36 76.05
C ARG A 343 -1.93 -21.59 76.97
N LYS A 344 -3.05 -22.07 76.44
CA LYS A 344 -4.25 -22.40 77.24
C LYS A 344 -4.17 -23.78 77.88
N GLU A 345 -3.46 -24.72 77.28
CA GLU A 345 -3.25 -26.07 77.84
C GLU A 345 -2.11 -26.14 78.87
N SER A 346 -1.27 -25.10 78.93
CA SER A 346 -0.14 -25.00 79.88
C SER A 346 -0.46 -24.21 81.17
N SER A 347 -1.73 -23.79 81.35
CA SER A 347 -2.25 -23.09 82.53
C SER A 347 -3.33 -23.94 83.20
#